data_AF-K1T542-F1
#
_entry.id   AF-K1T542-F1
#
_cell.length_a   1.000
_cell.length_b   1.000
_cell.length_c   1.000
_cell.angle_alpha   90.00
_cell.angle_beta   90.00
_cell.angle_gamma   90.00
#
_symmetry.space_group_name_H-M   'P 1'
#
loop_
_entity.id
_entity.type
_entity.pdbx_description
1 polymer ?
#
loop_
_entity_poly.entity_id
_entity_poly.type
_entity_poly.pdbx_seq_one_letter_code
_entity_poly.pdbx_strand_id
1 'polypeptide(L)'
;ASLSEAQLLKYADFYLDSCFNPMIYEDESLFRSEAWRYSLENADSPLTISGTVYSEMQGAASLEASASYNAMKAAFPGSHMGYNQGGEPTEIPS
;
A
#
# COMPACT_ATOMS: atom_id res chain seq x y z
N ALA A 1 -21.42 -6.92 -10.83
CA ALA A 1 -21.74 -5.80 -11.75
C ALA A 1 -23.03 -5.13 -11.25
N SER A 2 -22.97 -3.84 -11.00
CA SER A 2 -24.14 -3.04 -10.59
C SER A 2 -25.02 -2.79 -11.81
N LEU A 3 -26.28 -3.24 -11.76
CA LEU A 3 -27.16 -3.34 -12.94
C LEU A 3 -28.06 -2.11 -13.16
N SER A 4 -27.91 -1.03 -12.38
CA SER A 4 -28.67 0.21 -12.58
C SER A 4 -27.77 1.43 -12.85
N GLU A 5 -28.23 2.30 -13.75
CA GLU A 5 -27.59 3.58 -14.06
C GLU A 5 -27.42 4.44 -12.81
N ALA A 6 -28.45 4.49 -11.95
CA ALA A 6 -28.38 5.23 -10.70
C ALA A 6 -27.26 4.75 -9.77
N GLN A 7 -27.02 3.44 -9.67
CA GLN A 7 -25.89 2.91 -8.88
C GLN A 7 -24.56 3.16 -9.57
N LEU A 8 -24.48 3.07 -10.90
CA LEU A 8 -23.28 3.42 -11.66
C LEU A 8 -22.85 4.86 -11.37
N LEU A 9 -23.79 5.81 -11.45
CA LEU A 9 -23.51 7.22 -11.20
C LEU A 9 -23.11 7.48 -9.73
N LYS A 10 -23.69 6.77 -8.77
CA LYS A 10 -23.25 6.84 -7.36
C LYS A 10 -21.83 6.36 -7.15
N TYR A 11 -21.43 5.27 -7.80
CA TYR A 11 -20.04 4.82 -7.72
C TYR A 11 -19.11 5.79 -8.44
N ALA A 12 -19.50 6.30 -9.61
CA ALA A 12 -18.70 7.31 -10.31
C ALA A 12 -18.44 8.52 -9.42
N ASP A 13 -19.48 9.05 -8.75
CA ASP A 13 -19.37 10.15 -7.79
C ASP A 13 -18.40 9.82 -6.65
N PHE A 14 -18.60 8.68 -5.98
CA PHE A 14 -17.74 8.23 -4.88
C PHE A 14 -16.27 8.05 -5.26
N TYR A 15 -15.99 7.39 -6.40
CA TYR A 15 -14.62 7.14 -6.85
C TYR A 15 -13.93 8.43 -7.31
N LEU A 16 -14.64 9.33 -8.00
CA LEU A 16 -14.08 10.62 -8.41
C LEU A 16 -13.75 11.47 -7.19
N ASP A 17 -14.65 11.55 -6.20
CA ASP A 17 -14.38 12.27 -4.97
C ASP A 17 -13.19 11.66 -4.20
N SER A 18 -13.12 10.33 -4.10
CA SER A 18 -11.99 9.63 -3.48
C SER A 18 -10.65 9.91 -4.19
N CYS A 19 -10.66 10.09 -5.51
CA CYS A 19 -9.44 10.40 -6.27
C CYS A 19 -9.01 11.87 -6.16
N PHE A 20 -9.97 12.81 -6.15
CA PHE A 20 -9.67 14.24 -6.23
C PHE A 20 -9.69 14.95 -4.87
N ASN A 21 -10.43 14.44 -3.89
CA ASN A 21 -10.57 14.99 -2.54
C ASN A 21 -10.32 13.92 -1.46
N PRO A 22 -9.18 13.19 -1.47
CA PRO A 22 -8.96 12.12 -0.50
C PRO A 22 -8.72 12.68 0.91
N MET A 23 -9.39 12.08 1.90
CA MET A 23 -9.28 12.49 3.32
C MET A 23 -7.88 12.29 3.93
N ILE A 24 -7.00 11.51 3.29
CA ILE A 24 -5.64 11.25 3.80
C ILE A 24 -4.79 12.54 3.94
N TYR A 25 -5.16 13.61 3.25
CA TYR A 25 -4.51 14.92 3.39
C TYR A 25 -5.01 15.71 4.62
N GLU A 26 -6.17 15.35 5.16
CA GLU A 26 -6.78 16.00 6.32
C GLU A 26 -6.53 15.23 7.62
N ASP A 27 -6.47 13.90 7.54
CA ASP A 27 -6.24 13.01 8.67
C ASP A 27 -5.10 12.02 8.39
N GLU A 28 -3.92 12.31 8.95
CA GLU A 28 -2.74 11.47 8.83
C GLU A 28 -2.97 10.06 9.39
N SER A 29 -3.89 9.87 10.34
CA SER A 29 -4.16 8.56 10.92
C SER A 29 -4.69 7.55 9.89
N LEU A 30 -5.34 8.04 8.83
CA LEU A 30 -5.76 7.23 7.69
C LEU A 30 -4.55 6.71 6.92
N PHE A 31 -3.60 7.58 6.57
CA PHE A 31 -2.35 7.17 5.93
C PHE A 31 -1.57 6.18 6.81
N ARG A 32 -1.45 6.44 8.11
CA ARG A 32 -0.74 5.55 9.05
C ARG A 32 -1.42 4.18 9.20
N SER A 33 -2.74 4.12 9.06
CA SER A 33 -3.48 2.87 9.11
C SER A 33 -3.30 2.06 7.83
N GLU A 34 -3.41 2.71 6.67
CA GLU A 34 -3.29 2.03 5.38
C GLU A 34 -1.85 1.72 5.01
N ALA A 35 -0.90 2.64 5.19
CA ALA A 35 0.50 2.43 4.82
C ALA A 35 1.26 1.64 5.90
N TRP A 36 1.65 2.32 6.98
CA TRP A 36 2.35 1.74 8.11
C TRP A 36 2.34 2.62 9.36
N ARG A 37 2.50 1.99 10.52
CA ARG A 37 2.66 2.60 11.83
C ARG A 37 3.35 1.65 12.81
N TYR A 38 3.91 2.20 13.87
CA TYR A 38 4.26 1.40 15.04
C TYR A 38 2.99 0.96 15.78
N SER A 39 2.99 -0.27 16.29
CA SER A 39 1.87 -0.88 16.98
C SER A 39 2.31 -1.56 18.27
N LEU A 40 1.52 -1.36 19.32
CA LEU A 40 1.66 -1.95 20.65
C LEU A 40 0.29 -2.46 21.09
N GLU A 41 0.22 -3.70 21.56
CA GLU A 41 -1.02 -4.25 22.15
C GLU A 41 -1.26 -3.69 23.56
N ASN A 42 -0.19 -3.51 24.33
CA ASN A 42 -0.19 -2.87 25.65
C ASN A 42 1.21 -2.27 25.94
N ALA A 43 1.34 -1.58 27.07
CA ALA A 43 2.55 -0.83 27.44
C ALA A 43 3.81 -1.70 27.59
N ASP A 44 3.66 -2.99 27.92
CA ASP A 44 4.76 -3.93 28.12
C ASP A 44 5.04 -4.82 26.90
N SER A 45 4.27 -4.66 25.83
CA SER A 45 4.41 -5.44 24.60
C SER A 45 5.60 -4.98 23.76
N PRO A 46 6.18 -5.87 22.95
CA PRO A 46 7.19 -5.46 21.98
C PRO A 46 6.60 -4.48 20.97
N LEU A 47 7.34 -3.42 20.66
CA LEU A 47 6.99 -2.51 19.57
C LEU A 47 7.09 -3.25 18.24
N THR A 48 5.99 -3.26 17.49
CA THR A 48 5.90 -3.89 16.16
C THR A 48 5.58 -2.85 15.09
N ILE A 49 5.70 -3.23 13.82
CA ILE A 49 5.22 -2.43 12.68
C ILE A 49 3.96 -3.11 12.14
N SER A 50 2.95 -2.30 11.86
CA SER A 50 1.66 -2.74 11.28
C SER A 50 1.17 -1.71 10.26
N GLY A 51 0.16 -2.07 9.48
CA GLY A 51 -0.41 -1.25 8.41
C GLY A 51 -0.88 -2.15 7.27
N THR A 52 -1.91 -1.76 6.54
CA THR A 52 -2.51 -2.58 5.47
C THR A 52 -1.46 -2.96 4.42
N VAL A 53 -0.82 -1.96 3.79
CA VAL A 53 0.18 -2.13 2.74
C VAL A 53 1.44 -2.82 3.26
N TYR A 54 1.95 -2.43 4.44
CA TYR A 54 3.09 -3.12 5.04
C TYR A 54 2.83 -4.63 5.23
N SER A 55 1.66 -4.98 5.76
CA SER A 55 1.29 -6.38 6.02
C SER A 55 1.06 -7.16 4.72
N GLU A 56 0.46 -6.52 3.71
CA GLU A 56 0.28 -7.10 2.37
C GLU A 56 1.63 -7.39 1.71
N MET A 57 2.54 -6.40 1.69
CA MET A 57 3.85 -6.56 1.07
C MET A 57 4.74 -7.53 1.82
N GLN A 58 4.63 -7.60 3.16
CA GLN A 58 5.31 -8.63 3.95
C GLN A 58 4.78 -10.02 3.62
N GLY A 59 3.46 -10.18 3.46
CA GLY A 59 2.84 -11.45 3.08
C GLY A 59 3.15 -11.89 1.64
N ALA A 60 3.32 -10.93 0.73
CA ALA A 60 3.69 -11.18 -0.66
C ALA A 60 5.20 -11.46 -0.85
N ALA A 61 6.02 -11.17 0.15
CA ALA A 61 7.47 -11.35 0.07
C ALA A 61 7.83 -12.84 0.02
N SER A 62 8.48 -13.25 -1.08
CA SER A 62 9.00 -14.60 -1.26
C SER A 62 10.33 -14.59 -2.00
N LEU A 63 11.09 -15.67 -1.93
CA LEU A 63 12.35 -15.80 -2.67
C LEU A 63 12.14 -15.65 -4.19
N GLU A 64 11.02 -16.17 -4.69
CA GLU A 64 10.64 -16.12 -6.11
C GLU A 64 10.29 -14.69 -6.56
N ALA A 65 9.53 -13.96 -5.74
CA ALA A 65 9.22 -12.55 -5.98
C ALA A 65 10.50 -11.70 -5.98
N SER A 66 11.36 -11.89 -4.98
CA SER A 66 12.65 -11.20 -4.87
C SER A 66 13.57 -11.51 -6.05
N ALA A 67 13.64 -12.77 -6.51
CA ALA A 67 14.40 -13.14 -7.69
C ALA A 67 13.88 -12.44 -8.95
N SER A 68 12.55 -12.35 -9.10
CA SER A 68 11.91 -11.69 -10.24
C SER A 68 12.19 -10.18 -10.26
N TYR A 69 12.06 -9.50 -9.11
CA TYR A 69 12.40 -8.07 -8.99
C TYR A 69 13.88 -7.82 -9.25
N ASN A 70 14.78 -8.66 -8.73
CA ASN A 70 16.21 -8.55 -9.00
C ASN A 70 16.54 -8.74 -10.49
N ALA A 71 15.87 -9.66 -11.17
CA ALA A 71 16.01 -9.83 -12.61
C ALA A 71 15.54 -8.59 -13.38
N MET A 72 14.38 -8.01 -13.03
CA MET A 72 13.89 -6.77 -13.64
C MET A 72 14.86 -5.60 -13.40
N LYS A 73 15.38 -5.46 -12.18
CA LYS A 73 16.35 -4.43 -11.82
C LYS A 73 17.65 -4.54 -12.61
N ALA A 74 18.13 -5.77 -12.83
CA ALA A 74 19.31 -6.03 -13.64
C ALA A 74 19.07 -5.78 -15.13
N ALA A 75 17.88 -6.14 -15.64
CA ALA A 75 17.51 -5.95 -17.04
C ALA A 75 17.25 -4.49 -17.41
N PHE A 76 16.72 -3.69 -16.49
CA PHE A 76 16.35 -2.29 -16.72
C PHE A 76 17.00 -1.36 -15.68
N PRO A 77 18.33 -1.26 -15.65
CA PRO A 77 19.03 -0.47 -14.66
C PRO A 77 18.63 1.02 -14.75
N GLY A 78 18.25 1.60 -13.62
CA GLY A 78 17.82 3.01 -13.52
C GLY A 78 16.41 3.31 -14.04
N SER A 79 15.69 2.31 -14.56
CA SER A 79 14.28 2.45 -14.94
C SER A 79 13.36 2.21 -13.74
N HIS A 80 12.18 2.85 -13.74
CA HIS A 80 11.11 2.56 -12.78
C HIS A 80 10.66 1.09 -12.81
N MET A 81 10.92 0.38 -13.92
CA MET A 81 10.62 -1.05 -14.07
C MET A 81 11.49 -1.94 -13.19
N GLY A 82 12.63 -1.44 -12.69
CA GLY A 82 13.53 -2.16 -11.80
C GLY A 82 13.15 -2.08 -10.31
N TYR A 83 12.02 -1.46 -9.97
CA TYR A 83 11.56 -1.27 -8.60
C TYR A 83 10.27 -2.04 -8.33
N ASN A 84 10.11 -2.51 -7.09
CA ASN A 84 8.86 -3.03 -6.59
C ASN A 84 7.92 -1.86 -6.26
N GLN A 85 6.94 -1.63 -7.12
CA GLN A 85 5.99 -0.52 -7.00
C GLN A 85 4.98 -0.70 -5.85
N GLY A 86 4.81 -1.93 -5.34
CA GLY A 86 4.02 -2.17 -4.13
C GLY A 86 4.73 -1.73 -2.86
N GLY A 87 6.07 -1.56 -2.92
CA GLY A 87 6.91 -1.19 -1.78
C GLY A 87 7.64 -2.38 -1.17
N GLU A 88 8.92 -2.21 -0.92
CA GLU A 88 9.71 -3.19 -0.17
C GLU A 88 9.39 -3.03 1.33
N PRO A 89 9.07 -4.11 2.08
CA PRO A 89 8.77 -4.01 3.51
C PRO A 89 9.85 -3.30 4.34
N THR A 90 11.11 -3.35 3.90
CA THR A 90 12.23 -2.66 4.56
C THR A 90 12.28 -1.15 4.27
N GLU A 91 11.66 -0.70 3.18
CA GLU A 91 11.66 0.69 2.73
C GLU A 91 10.32 1.39 3.01
N ILE A 92 9.20 0.66 3.15
CA ILE A 92 7.89 1.25 3.48
C ILE A 92 7.97 2.14 4.76
N PRO A 93 8.70 1.76 5.82
CA PRO A 93 8.82 2.57 7.04
C PRO A 93 9.76 3.79 6.97
N SER A 94 10.29 4.15 5.80
CA SER A 94 11.26 5.25 5.64
C SER A 94 10.62 6.63 5.53
#